data_AF-A0A955UX36-F1
#
_entry.id   AF-A0A955UX36-F1
#
_cell.length_a   1.000
_cell.length_b   1.000
_cell.length_c   1.000
_cell.angle_alpha   90.00
_cell.angle_beta   90.00
_cell.angle_gamma   90.00
#
_symmetry.space_group_name_H-M   'P 1'
#
loop_
_entity.id
_entity.type
_entity.pdbx_description
1 polymer ?
#
loop_
_entity_poly.entity_id
_entity_poly.type
_entity_poly.pdbx_seq_one_letter_code
_entity_poly.pdbx_strand_id
1 'polypeptide(L)'
;VGPERLATAAVASLLVACGLAAALHVSPLLTCLALGFVHTNIARERQHLVDSVFADFEPAILAIFFTMAGMHLALDRLPVAGLAALLLFAGRFAGKLASAELAMRFAGAPDRVRRNLGLALVPQAGVAVGLVLLIQEDARFADVAGLFAAVVLAVVTLNEIVGPLLTRMALGRAGELGRDRLRLIDFLQEEHIATGFRAATKEEAIEKLVDRMVRTHPMGAMTREALLASVLEREEQASTCLGGGLAVPHGLLDDGMPMAGVMALSREGLDFPTPDGRPVHCMVLLGTSRAERDRHLLVLASLARTIGSDAAFQDQLFNATSAAHAYELLHGEESEGFNYFLDDAD
;
A
#
# COMPACT_ATOMS: atom_id res chain seq x y z
N VAL A 1 -16.11 11.02 3.28
CA VAL A 1 -16.26 11.67 1.94
C VAL A 1 -15.77 10.65 0.93
N GLY A 2 -16.49 10.36 -0.15
CA GLY A 2 -16.06 9.32 -1.10
C GLY A 2 -14.69 9.64 -1.75
N PRO A 3 -13.90 8.62 -2.14
CA PRO A 3 -12.52 8.78 -2.63
C PRO A 3 -12.42 9.73 -3.84
N GLU A 4 -13.37 9.69 -4.78
CA GLU A 4 -13.41 10.59 -5.94
C GLU A 4 -13.52 12.09 -5.55
N ARG A 5 -14.26 12.39 -4.48
CA ARG A 5 -14.41 13.77 -3.99
C ARG A 5 -13.15 14.24 -3.27
N LEU A 6 -12.45 13.32 -2.58
CA LEU A 6 -11.15 13.61 -1.98
C LEU A 6 -10.11 13.87 -3.07
N ALA A 7 -10.11 13.09 -4.15
CA ALA A 7 -9.22 13.29 -5.28
C ALA A 7 -9.43 14.65 -5.96
N THR A 8 -10.70 14.97 -6.23
CA THR A 8 -11.08 16.27 -6.80
C THR A 8 -10.66 17.42 -5.88
N ALA A 9 -10.86 17.29 -4.57
CA ALA A 9 -10.46 18.31 -3.60
C ALA A 9 -8.93 18.47 -3.51
N ALA A 10 -8.17 17.37 -3.57
CA ALA A 10 -6.71 17.39 -3.56
C ALA A 10 -6.17 18.10 -4.81
N VAL A 11 -6.63 17.73 -6.01
CA VAL A 11 -6.24 18.38 -7.27
C VAL A 11 -6.64 19.85 -7.26
N ALA A 12 -7.85 20.18 -6.83
CA ALA A 12 -8.28 21.57 -6.71
C ALA A 12 -7.40 22.38 -5.74
N SER A 13 -7.04 21.79 -4.60
CA SER A 13 -6.15 22.43 -3.62
C SER A 13 -4.74 22.66 -4.19
N LEU A 14 -4.21 21.71 -4.98
CA LEU A 14 -2.93 21.85 -5.67
C LEU A 14 -2.97 22.98 -6.71
N LEU A 15 -4.02 23.03 -7.54
CA LEU A 15 -4.18 24.08 -8.56
C LEU A 15 -4.32 25.46 -7.93
N VAL A 16 -5.12 25.59 -6.86
CA VAL A 16 -5.29 26.84 -6.12
C VAL A 16 -3.98 27.25 -5.46
N ALA A 17 -3.27 26.33 -4.81
CA ALA A 17 -1.98 26.60 -4.17
C ALA A 17 -0.93 27.04 -5.19
N CYS A 18 -0.84 26.38 -6.36
CA CYS A 18 0.02 26.79 -7.47
C CYS A 18 -0.34 28.18 -8.00
N GLY A 19 -1.64 28.45 -8.21
CA GLY A 19 -2.11 29.74 -8.69
C GLY A 19 -1.82 30.89 -7.72
N LEU A 20 -2.03 30.66 -6.42
CA LEU A 20 -1.68 31.60 -5.36
C LEU A 20 -0.17 31.80 -5.26
N ALA A 21 0.61 30.72 -5.37
CA ALA A 21 2.07 30.80 -5.36
C ALA A 21 2.58 31.68 -6.51
N ALA A 22 2.05 31.48 -7.71
CA ALA A 22 2.37 32.30 -8.88
C ALA A 22 1.96 33.77 -8.67
N ALA A 23 0.76 34.03 -8.16
CA ALA A 23 0.27 35.39 -7.89
C ALA A 23 1.09 36.14 -6.82
N LEU A 24 1.61 35.41 -5.83
CA LEU A 24 2.45 35.96 -4.75
C LEU A 24 3.94 35.93 -5.08
N HIS A 25 4.33 35.48 -6.27
CA HIS A 25 5.72 35.30 -6.69
C HIS A 25 6.57 34.43 -5.75
N VAL A 26 5.96 33.41 -5.15
CA VAL A 26 6.65 32.38 -4.35
C VAL A 26 6.77 31.07 -5.13
N SER A 27 7.68 30.18 -4.73
CA SER A 27 7.95 28.93 -5.44
C SER A 27 6.74 27.99 -5.42
N PRO A 28 6.18 27.60 -6.59
CA PRO A 28 5.09 26.62 -6.65
C PRO A 28 5.53 25.25 -6.12
N LEU A 29 6.77 24.83 -6.42
CA LEU A 29 7.33 23.57 -5.92
C LEU A 29 7.36 23.53 -4.38
N LEU A 30 7.89 24.58 -3.74
CA LEU A 30 7.96 24.65 -2.28
C LEU A 30 6.56 24.75 -1.67
N THR A 31 5.64 25.44 -2.34
CA THR A 31 4.25 25.57 -1.89
C THR A 31 3.54 24.22 -1.91
N CYS A 32 3.67 23.43 -2.97
CA CYS A 32 3.12 22.07 -3.03
C CYS A 32 3.75 21.14 -1.99
N LEU A 33 5.06 21.24 -1.75
CA LEU A 33 5.73 20.45 -0.72
C LEU A 33 5.25 20.82 0.69
N ALA A 34 5.08 22.12 0.97
CA ALA A 34 4.53 22.61 2.22
C ALA A 34 3.07 22.19 2.41
N LEU A 35 2.25 22.25 1.35
CA LEU A 35 0.86 21.79 1.36
C LEU A 35 0.80 20.29 1.69
N GLY A 36 1.59 19.46 1.02
CA GLY A 36 1.68 18.02 1.30
C GLY A 36 2.13 17.76 2.74
N PHE A 37 3.19 18.43 3.21
CA PHE A 37 3.67 18.31 4.59
C PHE A 37 2.58 18.66 5.61
N VAL A 38 1.93 19.81 5.48
CA VAL A 38 0.85 20.25 6.38
C VAL A 38 -0.31 19.26 6.33
N HIS A 39 -0.70 18.82 5.14
CA HIS A 39 -1.80 17.90 4.96
C HIS A 39 -1.53 16.54 5.61
N THR A 40 -0.36 15.94 5.38
CA THR A 40 0.05 14.67 6.00
C THR A 40 0.14 14.77 7.53
N ASN A 41 0.45 15.94 8.09
CA ASN A 41 0.59 16.12 9.54
C ASN A 41 -0.72 16.53 10.24
N ILE A 42 -1.72 17.06 9.52
CA ILE A 42 -3.01 17.48 10.08
C ILE A 42 -4.13 16.47 9.80
N ALA A 43 -4.11 15.80 8.64
CA ALA A 43 -5.13 14.83 8.28
C ALA A 43 -5.13 13.66 9.28
N ARG A 44 -6.32 13.32 9.78
CA ARG A 44 -6.51 12.17 10.69
C ARG A 44 -6.37 10.86 9.91
N GLU A 45 -6.85 10.84 8.66
CA GLU A 45 -6.75 9.77 7.66
C GLU A 45 -5.54 10.00 6.73
N ARG A 46 -4.32 9.94 7.29
CA ARG A 46 -3.08 10.36 6.60
C ARG A 46 -2.78 9.59 5.30
N GLN A 47 -3.24 8.35 5.19
CA GLN A 47 -2.78 7.42 4.17
C GLN A 47 -3.85 7.11 3.12
N HIS A 48 -5.13 7.13 3.51
CA HIS A 48 -6.26 6.95 2.59
C HIS A 48 -6.27 8.01 1.47
N LEU A 49 -5.85 9.24 1.77
CA LEU A 49 -5.75 10.34 0.81
C LEU A 49 -4.63 10.20 -0.23
N VAL A 50 -3.51 9.54 0.11
CA VAL A 50 -2.40 9.37 -0.84
C VAL A 50 -2.67 8.15 -1.72
N ASP A 51 -3.09 7.05 -1.11
CA ASP A 51 -3.28 5.76 -1.77
C ASP A 51 -4.52 5.75 -2.68
N SER A 52 -5.61 6.43 -2.32
CA SER A 52 -6.85 6.43 -3.14
C SER A 52 -6.89 7.53 -4.21
N VAL A 53 -6.19 8.64 -4.02
CA VAL A 53 -6.27 9.79 -4.93
C VAL A 53 -5.25 9.70 -6.05
N PHE A 54 -3.99 9.44 -5.72
CA PHE A 54 -2.88 9.61 -6.66
C PHE A 54 -2.52 8.31 -7.39
N ALA A 55 -2.86 7.14 -6.84
CA ALA A 55 -2.45 5.84 -7.38
C ALA A 55 -2.85 5.62 -8.85
N ASP A 56 -4.03 6.11 -9.25
CA ASP A 56 -4.55 5.87 -10.61
C ASP A 56 -3.84 6.71 -11.69
N PHE A 57 -3.34 7.90 -11.35
CA PHE A 57 -2.77 8.83 -12.33
C PHE A 57 -1.27 9.11 -12.14
N GLU A 58 -0.70 8.82 -10.96
CA GLU A 58 0.72 8.97 -10.69
C GLU A 58 1.58 8.24 -11.72
N PRO A 59 1.33 6.95 -12.07
CA PRO A 59 2.13 6.26 -13.07
C PRO A 59 2.13 6.96 -14.43
N ALA A 60 0.99 7.53 -14.85
CA ALA A 60 0.88 8.27 -16.10
C ALA A 60 1.67 9.58 -16.07
N ILE A 61 1.58 10.34 -14.97
CA ILE A 61 2.36 11.57 -14.78
C ILE A 61 3.85 11.26 -14.76
N LEU A 62 4.27 10.24 -14.00
CA LEU A 62 5.67 9.81 -13.93
C LEU A 62 6.18 9.36 -15.30
N ALA A 63 5.39 8.59 -16.06
CA ALA A 63 5.78 8.16 -17.40
C ALA A 63 6.04 9.34 -18.34
N ILE A 64 5.13 10.33 -18.38
CA ILE A 64 5.31 11.55 -19.18
C ILE A 64 6.54 12.33 -18.70
N PHE A 65 6.65 12.55 -17.40
CA PHE A 65 7.70 13.33 -16.78
C PHE A 65 9.09 12.73 -17.01
N PHE A 66 9.27 11.43 -16.75
CA PHE A 66 10.55 10.74 -16.97
C PHE A 66 10.89 10.60 -18.45
N THR A 67 9.89 10.47 -19.33
CA THR A 67 10.13 10.49 -20.78
C THR A 67 10.67 11.85 -21.22
N MET A 68 10.03 12.95 -20.80
CA MET A 68 10.50 14.32 -21.08
C MET A 68 11.89 14.56 -20.51
N ALA A 69 12.14 14.18 -19.25
CA ALA A 69 13.45 14.28 -18.63
C ALA A 69 14.54 13.51 -19.41
N GLY A 70 14.21 12.29 -19.85
CA GLY A 70 15.08 11.46 -20.67
C GLY A 70 15.37 12.06 -22.04
N MET A 71 14.40 12.74 -22.67
CA MET A 71 14.61 13.44 -23.94
C MET A 71 15.61 14.60 -23.84
N HIS A 72 15.74 15.23 -22.66
CA HIS A 72 16.72 16.28 -22.41
C HIS A 72 18.13 15.75 -22.06
N LEU A 73 18.30 14.43 -21.98
CA LEU A 73 19.60 13.81 -21.68
C LEU A 73 20.53 13.91 -22.90
N ALA A 74 21.40 14.93 -22.87
CA ALA A 74 22.45 15.13 -23.86
C ALA A 74 23.62 14.16 -23.65
N LEU A 75 23.53 12.95 -24.22
CA LEU A 75 24.55 11.89 -24.10
C LEU A 75 25.93 12.32 -24.61
N ASP A 76 25.97 13.23 -25.58
CA ASP A 76 27.17 13.87 -26.13
C ASP A 76 27.95 14.65 -25.07
N ARG A 77 27.28 15.15 -24.02
CA ARG A 77 27.89 15.94 -22.94
C ARG A 77 28.30 15.09 -21.74
N LEU A 78 27.92 13.81 -21.71
CA LEU A 78 28.26 12.90 -20.60
C LEU A 78 29.76 12.73 -20.35
N PRO A 79 30.68 12.74 -21.34
CA PRO A 79 32.11 12.63 -21.05
C PRO A 79 32.63 13.83 -20.22
N VAL A 80 32.09 15.03 -20.47
CA VAL A 80 32.45 16.26 -19.74
C VAL A 80 31.71 16.35 -18.41
N ALA A 81 30.43 15.97 -18.41
CA ALA A 81 29.57 15.98 -17.21
C ALA A 81 29.84 14.78 -16.27
N GLY A 82 30.47 13.71 -16.75
CA GLY A 82 30.51 12.41 -16.08
C GLY A 82 31.28 12.44 -14.77
N LEU A 83 32.44 13.11 -14.73
CA LEU A 83 33.18 13.30 -13.48
C LEU A 83 32.38 14.13 -12.48
N ALA A 84 31.76 15.23 -12.93
CA ALA A 84 30.93 16.07 -12.08
C ALA A 84 29.70 15.32 -11.54
N ALA A 85 29.07 14.49 -12.38
CA ALA A 85 27.95 13.63 -11.99
C ALA A 85 28.38 12.58 -10.96
N LEU A 86 29.53 11.91 -11.16
CA LEU A 86 30.06 10.94 -10.20
C LEU A 86 30.41 11.59 -8.87
N LEU A 87 31.06 12.75 -8.88
CA LEU A 87 31.37 13.50 -7.66
C LEU A 87 30.11 13.96 -6.94
N LEU A 88 29.11 14.47 -7.68
CA LEU A 88 27.84 14.89 -7.11
C LEU A 88 27.06 13.69 -6.55
N PHE A 89 27.01 12.57 -7.27
CA PHE A 89 26.39 11.33 -6.81
C PHE A 89 27.04 10.83 -5.51
N ALA A 90 28.38 10.71 -5.49
CA ALA A 90 29.13 10.24 -4.33
C ALA A 90 28.97 11.18 -3.13
N GLY A 91 29.02 12.50 -3.35
CA GLY A 91 28.81 13.50 -2.30
C GLY A 91 27.39 13.44 -1.73
N ARG A 92 26.37 13.34 -2.58
CA ARG A 92 24.96 13.17 -2.14
C ARG A 92 24.77 11.85 -1.40
N PHE A 93 25.37 10.77 -1.88
CA PHE A 93 25.29 9.46 -1.25
C PHE A 93 25.89 9.48 0.15
N ALA A 94 27.13 9.97 0.30
CA ALA A 94 27.80 10.10 1.59
C ALA A 94 27.03 11.04 2.54
N GLY A 95 26.53 12.17 2.02
CA GLY A 95 25.71 13.11 2.77
C GLY A 95 24.45 12.46 3.34
N LYS A 96 23.70 11.71 2.52
CA LYS A 96 22.49 10.97 2.95
C LYS A 96 22.79 9.93 4.02
N LEU A 97 23.87 9.16 3.85
CA LEU A 97 24.27 8.17 4.84
C LEU A 97 24.57 8.82 6.19
N ALA A 98 25.39 9.88 6.19
CA ALA A 98 25.77 10.59 7.40
C ALA A 98 24.58 11.30 8.06
N SER A 99 23.75 11.99 7.27
CA SER A 99 22.61 12.74 7.80
C SER A 99 21.51 11.82 8.33
N ALA A 100 21.22 10.71 7.64
CA ALA A 100 20.22 9.76 8.10
C ALA A 100 20.65 9.08 9.40
N GLU A 101 21.92 8.64 9.48
CA GLU A 101 22.48 8.08 10.72
C GLU A 101 22.37 9.09 11.88
N LEU A 102 22.79 10.34 11.66
CA LEU A 102 22.74 11.39 12.68
C LEU A 102 21.31 11.71 13.11
N ALA A 103 20.39 11.89 12.17
CA ALA A 103 18.99 12.19 12.45
C ALA A 103 18.32 11.06 13.24
N MET A 104 18.56 9.80 12.85
CA MET A 104 18.00 8.64 13.53
C MET A 104 18.58 8.44 14.94
N ARG A 105 19.84 8.84 15.18
CA ARG A 105 20.41 8.88 16.54
C ARG A 105 19.66 9.88 17.42
N PHE A 106 19.43 11.10 16.93
CA PHE A 106 18.69 12.11 17.68
C PHE A 106 17.22 11.71 17.90
N ALA A 107 16.64 10.95 16.98
CA ALA A 107 15.27 10.44 17.09
C ALA A 107 15.15 9.19 18.00
N GLY A 108 16.26 8.63 18.52
CA GLY A 108 16.22 7.41 19.32
C GLY A 108 15.80 6.16 18.56
N ALA A 109 15.97 6.14 17.23
CA ALA A 109 15.49 5.04 16.40
C ALA A 109 16.34 3.75 16.59
N PRO A 110 15.75 2.56 16.42
CA PRO A 110 16.46 1.28 16.51
C PRO A 110 17.64 1.17 15.54
N ASP A 111 18.67 0.42 15.94
CA ASP A 111 19.90 0.21 15.15
C ASP A 111 19.65 -0.29 13.72
N ARG A 112 18.64 -1.15 13.55
CA ARG A 112 18.20 -1.68 12.25
C ARG A 112 17.63 -0.61 11.33
N VAL A 113 16.95 0.41 11.86
CA VAL A 113 16.45 1.55 11.07
C VAL A 113 17.60 2.52 10.82
N ARG A 114 18.32 2.89 11.89
CA ARG A 114 19.40 3.88 11.87
C ARG A 114 20.47 3.57 10.81
N ARG A 115 20.97 2.32 10.78
CA ARG A 115 22.07 1.92 9.87
C ARG A 115 21.64 1.72 8.42
N ASN A 116 20.34 1.59 8.16
CA ASN A 116 19.82 1.22 6.83
C ASN A 116 19.04 2.36 6.14
N LEU A 117 18.50 3.32 6.89
CA LEU A 117 17.68 4.40 6.32
C LEU A 117 18.41 5.21 5.24
N GLY A 118 19.69 5.53 5.46
CA GLY A 118 20.46 6.29 4.47
C GLY A 118 20.59 5.60 3.11
N LEU A 119 20.62 4.25 3.10
CA LEU A 119 20.64 3.45 1.87
C LEU A 119 19.26 3.44 1.20
N ALA A 120 18.19 3.39 1.97
CA ALA A 120 16.81 3.43 1.47
C ALA A 120 16.40 4.80 0.91
N LEU A 121 17.09 5.88 1.30
CA LEU A 121 16.85 7.25 0.82
C LEU A 121 17.60 7.61 -0.48
N VAL A 122 18.37 6.67 -1.05
CA VAL A 122 19.12 6.90 -2.29
C VAL A 122 18.22 7.17 -3.50
N PRO A 123 17.17 6.37 -3.79
CA PRO A 123 16.27 6.61 -4.92
C PRO A 123 15.61 7.98 -4.78
N GLN A 124 15.95 8.91 -5.68
CA GLN A 124 15.40 10.27 -5.71
C GLN A 124 15.56 10.87 -7.11
N ALA A 125 14.43 11.33 -7.68
CA ALA A 125 14.42 11.94 -9.01
C ALA A 125 13.53 13.17 -9.15
N GLY A 126 12.29 13.13 -8.65
CA GLY A 126 11.22 14.08 -9.00
C GLY A 126 11.61 15.56 -8.92
N VAL A 127 11.97 16.04 -7.72
CA VAL A 127 12.29 17.47 -7.51
C VAL A 127 13.54 17.91 -8.28
N ALA A 128 14.54 17.04 -8.42
CA ALA A 128 15.79 17.37 -9.10
C ALA A 128 15.57 17.62 -10.59
N VAL A 129 14.76 16.79 -11.24
CA VAL A 129 14.38 16.95 -12.64
C VAL A 129 13.53 18.22 -12.84
N GLY A 130 12.59 18.51 -11.94
CA GLY A 130 11.80 19.75 -12.01
C GLY A 130 12.66 21.02 -11.95
N LEU A 131 13.70 21.03 -11.11
CA LEU A 131 14.65 22.15 -11.04
C LEU A 131 15.51 22.30 -12.30
N VAL A 132 15.84 21.19 -12.97
CA VAL A 132 16.55 21.23 -14.26
C VAL A 132 15.72 21.96 -15.31
N LEU A 133 14.43 21.67 -15.41
CA LEU A 133 13.53 22.34 -16.36
C LEU A 133 13.45 23.85 -16.08
N LEU A 134 13.32 24.25 -14.81
CA LEU A 134 13.31 25.66 -14.43
C LEU A 134 14.61 26.39 -14.79
N ILE A 135 15.77 25.74 -14.62
CA ILE A 135 17.07 26.32 -14.99
C ILE A 135 17.22 26.44 -16.51
N GLN A 136 16.66 25.49 -17.28
CA GLN A 136 16.68 25.54 -18.73
C GLN A 136 15.80 26.65 -19.31
N GLU A 137 14.71 27.02 -18.63
CA GLU A 137 13.80 28.09 -19.04
C GLU A 137 14.28 29.50 -18.66
N ASP A 138 15.26 29.61 -17.75
CA ASP A 138 15.78 30.90 -17.28
C ASP A 138 16.99 31.36 -18.11
N ALA A 139 16.78 32.45 -18.86
CA ALA A 139 17.79 33.04 -19.73
C ALA A 139 19.10 33.42 -19.00
N ARG A 140 19.06 33.65 -17.68
CA ARG A 140 20.26 33.97 -16.89
C ARG A 140 21.24 32.80 -16.77
N PHE A 141 20.75 31.58 -16.98
CA PHE A 141 21.56 30.35 -16.87
C PHE A 141 21.84 29.71 -18.23
N ALA A 142 21.54 30.36 -19.35
CA ALA A 142 21.65 29.79 -20.69
C ALA A 142 23.02 29.12 -20.97
N ASP A 143 24.11 29.73 -20.51
CA ASP A 143 25.48 29.23 -20.71
C ASP A 143 25.78 27.92 -19.96
N VAL A 144 25.13 27.70 -18.82
CA VAL A 144 25.41 26.56 -17.92
C VAL A 144 24.27 25.55 -17.87
N ALA A 145 23.07 25.91 -18.31
CA ALA A 145 21.86 25.12 -18.20
C ALA A 145 22.01 23.71 -18.80
N GLY A 146 22.67 23.61 -19.96
CA GLY A 146 22.88 22.32 -20.60
C GLY A 146 23.90 21.42 -19.88
N LEU A 147 24.94 21.99 -19.25
CA LEU A 147 25.86 21.22 -18.41
C LEU A 147 25.16 20.78 -17.11
N PHE A 148 24.41 21.68 -16.48
CA PHE A 148 23.64 21.39 -15.28
C PHE A 148 22.62 20.26 -15.51
N ALA A 149 21.86 20.35 -16.61
CA ALA A 149 20.92 19.31 -17.01
C ALA A 149 21.62 17.96 -17.20
N ALA A 150 22.74 17.93 -17.95
CA ALA A 150 23.49 16.70 -18.17
C ALA A 150 23.99 16.06 -16.86
N VAL A 151 24.53 16.87 -15.94
CA VAL A 151 25.02 16.39 -14.64
C VAL A 151 23.88 15.86 -13.77
N VAL A 152 22.80 16.63 -13.61
CA VAL A 152 21.69 16.24 -12.72
C VAL A 152 20.93 15.05 -13.27
N LEU A 153 20.62 15.01 -14.57
CA LEU A 153 19.94 13.87 -15.18
C LEU A 153 20.80 12.61 -15.09
N ALA A 154 22.12 12.70 -15.28
CA ALA A 154 23.02 11.55 -15.08
C ALA A 154 23.00 11.03 -13.63
N VAL A 155 22.99 11.92 -12.63
CA VAL A 155 22.85 11.52 -11.22
C VAL A 155 21.50 10.89 -10.94
N VAL A 156 20.42 11.42 -11.52
CA VAL A 156 19.08 10.83 -11.41
C VAL A 156 19.07 9.42 -12.01
N THR A 157 19.61 9.23 -13.21
CA THR A 157 19.73 7.90 -13.84
C THR A 157 20.53 6.93 -12.95
N LEU A 158 21.65 7.37 -12.36
CA LEU A 158 22.42 6.55 -11.42
C LEU A 158 21.61 6.18 -10.17
N ASN A 159 20.85 7.13 -9.60
CA ASN A 159 19.98 6.87 -8.45
C ASN A 159 18.86 5.87 -8.78
N GLU A 160 18.28 5.93 -9.98
CA GLU A 160 17.22 5.00 -10.39
C GLU A 160 17.74 3.58 -10.64
N ILE A 161 18.99 3.43 -11.09
CA ILE A 161 19.62 2.11 -11.29
C ILE A 161 20.09 1.52 -9.94
N VAL A 162 20.78 2.32 -9.13
CA VAL A 162 21.41 1.86 -7.89
C VAL A 162 20.41 1.85 -6.73
N GLY A 163 19.45 2.77 -6.73
CA GLY A 163 18.48 2.99 -5.66
C GLY A 163 17.67 1.75 -5.30
N PRO A 164 16.93 1.13 -6.22
CA PRO A 164 16.12 -0.06 -5.92
C PRO A 164 16.95 -1.22 -5.34
N LEU A 165 18.19 -1.40 -5.81
CA LEU A 165 19.12 -2.40 -5.28
C LEU A 165 19.48 -2.08 -3.83
N LEU A 166 19.86 -0.83 -3.54
CA LEU A 166 20.21 -0.40 -2.18
C LEU A 166 19.04 -0.42 -1.22
N THR A 167 17.85 -0.02 -1.66
CA THR A 167 16.62 -0.09 -0.87
C THR A 167 16.29 -1.55 -0.52
N ARG A 168 16.35 -2.46 -1.49
CA ARG A 168 16.15 -3.90 -1.23
C ARG A 168 17.18 -4.45 -0.24
N MET A 169 18.45 -4.06 -0.39
CA MET A 169 19.51 -4.46 0.56
C MET A 169 19.26 -3.88 1.96
N ALA A 170 18.82 -2.64 2.06
CA ALA A 170 18.50 -1.96 3.32
C ALA A 170 17.36 -2.68 4.06
N LEU A 171 16.28 -3.01 3.34
CA LEU A 171 15.15 -3.78 3.86
C LEU A 171 15.59 -5.18 4.31
N GLY A 172 16.42 -5.86 3.52
CA GLY A 172 16.95 -7.18 3.88
C GLY A 172 17.82 -7.16 5.14
N ARG A 173 18.70 -6.17 5.28
CA ARG A 173 19.55 -5.97 6.47
C ARG A 173 18.76 -5.54 7.70
N ALA A 174 17.64 -4.85 7.51
CA ALA A 174 16.73 -4.48 8.59
C ALA A 174 15.85 -5.66 9.05
N GLY A 175 15.76 -6.73 8.24
CA GLY A 175 14.92 -7.90 8.50
C GLY A 175 13.47 -7.70 8.04
N GLU A 176 13.21 -6.71 7.19
CA GLU A 176 11.86 -6.30 6.76
C GLU A 176 11.36 -7.06 5.53
N LEU A 177 12.23 -7.79 4.83
CA LEU A 177 11.82 -8.51 3.62
C LEU A 177 10.80 -9.59 3.96
N GLY A 178 9.62 -9.51 3.33
CA GLY A 178 8.54 -10.47 3.53
C GLY A 178 7.83 -10.36 4.88
N ARG A 179 8.05 -9.26 5.62
CA ARG A 179 7.34 -8.93 6.86
C ARG A 179 6.19 -7.94 6.67
N ASP A 180 5.88 -7.56 5.44
CA ASP A 180 4.68 -6.80 5.16
C ASP A 180 3.46 -7.55 5.70
N ARG A 181 2.57 -6.83 6.40
CA ARG A 181 1.28 -7.39 6.79
C ARG A 181 0.58 -7.81 5.51
N LEU A 182 0.03 -9.03 5.52
CA LEU A 182 -0.92 -9.41 4.48
C LEU A 182 -2.11 -8.51 4.58
N ARG A 183 -2.26 -7.70 3.55
CA ARG A 183 -3.46 -6.93 3.34
C ARG A 183 -4.53 -7.92 2.93
N LEU A 184 -5.71 -7.80 3.51
CA LEU A 184 -6.94 -8.45 3.09
C LEU A 184 -7.10 -8.31 1.59
N ILE A 185 -6.70 -7.16 1.05
CA ILE A 185 -6.73 -6.88 -0.37
C ILE A 185 -5.79 -7.73 -1.23
N ASP A 186 -4.72 -8.26 -0.65
CA ASP A 186 -3.77 -9.10 -1.39
C ASP A 186 -4.44 -10.43 -1.83
N PHE A 187 -5.59 -10.80 -1.25
CA PHE A 187 -6.36 -12.00 -1.64
C PHE A 187 -7.88 -11.77 -1.81
N LEU A 188 -8.45 -10.65 -1.37
CA LEU A 188 -9.86 -10.29 -1.58
C LEU A 188 -9.99 -9.19 -2.61
N GLN A 189 -10.32 -9.57 -3.84
CA GLN A 189 -10.68 -8.65 -4.92
C GLN A 189 -12.18 -8.37 -4.91
N GLU A 190 -12.65 -7.33 -5.60
CA GLU A 190 -14.09 -6.98 -5.67
C GLU A 190 -14.95 -8.19 -6.06
N GLU A 191 -14.52 -8.96 -7.06
CA GLU A 191 -15.20 -10.17 -7.54
C GLU A 191 -15.32 -11.28 -6.49
N HIS A 192 -14.47 -11.27 -5.46
CA HIS A 192 -14.48 -12.22 -4.34
C HIS A 192 -15.50 -11.85 -3.27
N ILE A 193 -16.12 -10.66 -3.35
CA ILE A 193 -17.05 -10.15 -2.34
C ILE A 193 -18.49 -10.35 -2.80
N ALA A 194 -19.31 -10.95 -1.94
CA ALA A 194 -20.76 -11.04 -2.08
C ALA A 194 -21.46 -10.11 -1.09
N THR A 195 -22.25 -9.15 -1.59
CA THR A 195 -23.13 -8.33 -0.75
C THR A 195 -24.56 -8.86 -0.79
N GLY A 196 -25.36 -8.50 0.22
CA GLY A 196 -26.75 -8.97 0.33
C GLY A 196 -26.84 -10.48 0.56
N PHE A 197 -25.81 -11.07 1.15
CA PHE A 197 -25.71 -12.51 1.35
C PHE A 197 -26.75 -13.02 2.34
N ARG A 198 -27.38 -14.16 2.01
CA ARG A 198 -28.40 -14.83 2.83
C ARG A 198 -28.15 -16.33 2.84
N ALA A 199 -28.27 -16.93 4.01
CA ALA A 199 -28.24 -18.37 4.22
C ALA A 199 -29.09 -18.70 5.45
N ALA A 200 -29.80 -19.82 5.41
CA ALA A 200 -30.63 -20.30 6.51
C ALA A 200 -29.81 -21.07 7.55
N THR A 201 -28.74 -21.75 7.13
CA THR A 201 -27.83 -22.46 8.03
C THR A 201 -26.37 -22.11 7.75
N LYS A 202 -25.50 -22.42 8.71
CA LYS A 202 -24.07 -22.15 8.60
C LYS A 202 -23.43 -22.99 7.51
N GLU A 203 -23.88 -24.23 7.35
CA GLU A 203 -23.48 -25.15 6.30
C GLU A 203 -23.86 -24.61 4.92
N GLU A 204 -25.10 -24.11 4.75
CA GLU A 204 -25.53 -23.47 3.51
C GLU A 204 -24.68 -22.23 3.19
N ALA A 205 -24.32 -21.45 4.22
CA ALA A 205 -23.44 -20.29 4.04
C ALA A 205 -22.05 -20.72 3.55
N ILE A 206 -21.47 -21.76 4.16
CA ILE A 206 -20.17 -22.32 3.78
C ILE A 206 -20.23 -22.86 2.35
N GLU A 207 -21.26 -23.61 1.98
CA GLU A 207 -21.44 -24.14 0.63
C GLU A 207 -21.46 -23.02 -0.43
N LYS A 208 -22.23 -21.96 -0.19
CA LYS A 208 -22.30 -20.80 -1.10
C LYS A 208 -20.96 -20.06 -1.21
N LEU A 209 -20.19 -19.98 -0.12
CA LEU A 209 -18.85 -19.41 -0.14
C LEU A 209 -17.88 -20.28 -0.93
N VAL A 210 -17.91 -21.60 -0.75
CA VAL A 210 -17.10 -22.55 -1.53
C VAL A 210 -17.44 -22.45 -3.02
N ASP A 211 -18.73 -22.39 -3.37
CA ASP A 211 -19.19 -22.15 -4.74
C ASP A 211 -18.60 -20.89 -5.35
N ARG A 212 -18.56 -19.80 -4.58
CA ARG A 212 -17.94 -18.55 -5.02
C ARG A 212 -16.43 -18.71 -5.18
N MET A 213 -15.73 -19.31 -4.22
CA MET A 213 -14.28 -19.49 -4.26
C MET A 213 -13.86 -20.27 -5.51
N VAL A 214 -14.55 -21.38 -5.80
CA VAL A 214 -14.27 -22.20 -7.00
C VAL A 214 -14.55 -21.44 -8.30
N ARG A 215 -15.51 -20.51 -8.30
CA ARG A 215 -15.86 -19.70 -9.47
C ARG A 215 -14.91 -18.53 -9.72
N THR A 216 -14.31 -17.96 -8.69
CA THR A 216 -13.48 -16.76 -8.80
C THR A 216 -11.99 -17.03 -8.73
N HIS A 217 -11.57 -18.20 -8.23
CA HIS A 217 -10.15 -18.56 -8.11
C HIS A 217 -9.78 -19.74 -9.02
N PRO A 218 -8.56 -19.78 -9.53
CA PRO A 218 -8.03 -20.96 -10.21
C PRO A 218 -7.79 -22.08 -9.18
N MET A 219 -8.66 -23.09 -9.17
CA MET A 219 -8.60 -24.19 -8.20
C MET A 219 -7.61 -25.31 -8.56
N GLY A 220 -6.98 -25.26 -9.74
CA GLY A 220 -6.07 -26.32 -10.17
C GLY A 220 -6.75 -27.69 -10.21
N ALA A 221 -6.23 -28.66 -9.45
CA ALA A 221 -6.80 -30.00 -9.32
C ALA A 221 -7.81 -30.13 -8.15
N MET A 222 -7.90 -29.11 -7.28
CA MET A 222 -8.79 -29.11 -6.13
C MET A 222 -10.25 -29.10 -6.60
N THR A 223 -11.04 -30.05 -6.12
CA THR A 223 -12.48 -30.11 -6.42
C THR A 223 -13.27 -29.30 -5.40
N ARG A 224 -14.46 -28.85 -5.82
CA ARG A 224 -15.41 -28.18 -4.93
C ARG A 224 -15.72 -29.04 -3.71
N GLU A 225 -15.94 -30.33 -3.91
CA GLU A 225 -16.32 -31.29 -2.86
C GLU A 225 -15.19 -31.49 -1.86
N ALA A 226 -13.94 -31.57 -2.34
CA ALA A 226 -12.77 -31.72 -1.47
C ALA A 226 -12.55 -30.46 -0.60
N LEU A 227 -12.67 -29.27 -1.19
CA LEU A 227 -12.60 -28.01 -0.44
C LEU A 227 -13.73 -27.91 0.59
N LEU A 228 -14.98 -28.19 0.19
CA LEU A 228 -16.13 -28.15 1.09
C LEU A 228 -15.95 -29.10 2.28
N ALA A 229 -15.56 -30.34 2.01
CA ALA A 229 -15.30 -31.33 3.05
C ALA A 229 -14.21 -30.86 4.02
N SER A 230 -13.12 -30.28 3.51
CA SER A 230 -12.04 -29.75 4.36
C SER A 230 -12.50 -28.61 5.26
N VAL A 231 -13.40 -27.73 4.78
CA VAL A 231 -13.90 -26.59 5.56
C VAL A 231 -14.88 -27.06 6.63
N LEU A 232 -15.82 -27.94 6.27
CA LEU A 232 -16.80 -28.49 7.21
C LEU A 232 -16.14 -29.33 8.30
N GLU A 233 -15.14 -30.16 7.97
CA GLU A 233 -14.38 -30.91 8.98
C GLU A 233 -13.75 -29.97 10.01
N ARG A 234 -13.28 -28.79 9.59
CA ARG A 234 -12.73 -27.80 10.52
C ARG A 234 -13.79 -27.12 11.38
N GLU A 235 -14.94 -26.83 10.81
CA GLU A 235 -16.07 -26.23 11.51
C GLU A 235 -16.64 -27.14 12.60
N GLU A 236 -16.69 -28.46 12.35
CA GLU A 236 -17.16 -29.45 13.33
C GLU A 236 -16.25 -29.56 14.56
N GLN A 237 -14.94 -29.34 14.40
CA GLN A 237 -13.98 -29.42 15.49
C GLN A 237 -14.08 -28.24 16.46
N ALA A 238 -14.27 -27.04 15.91
CA ALA A 238 -14.47 -25.82 16.67
C ALA A 238 -15.15 -24.77 15.81
N SER A 239 -16.10 -24.04 16.41
CA SER A 239 -16.78 -22.95 15.71
C SER A 239 -15.78 -21.92 15.19
N THR A 240 -15.87 -21.57 13.91
CA THR A 240 -15.04 -20.52 13.30
C THR A 240 -15.62 -19.11 13.46
N CYS A 241 -16.67 -18.97 14.28
CA CYS A 241 -17.21 -17.67 14.67
C CYS A 241 -16.25 -17.00 15.66
N LEU A 242 -15.75 -15.81 15.32
CA LEU A 242 -14.80 -15.06 16.15
C LEU A 242 -15.49 -14.02 17.06
N GLY A 243 -16.81 -13.86 16.91
CA GLY A 243 -17.58 -12.82 17.60
C GLY A 243 -17.54 -11.47 16.87
N GLY A 244 -18.26 -10.48 17.37
CA GLY A 244 -18.35 -9.15 16.75
C GLY A 244 -19.00 -9.17 15.36
N GLY A 245 -19.83 -10.18 15.08
CA GLY A 245 -20.46 -10.36 13.78
C GLY A 245 -19.54 -10.92 12.67
N LEU A 246 -18.36 -11.45 13.02
CA LEU A 246 -17.41 -12.07 12.09
C LEU A 246 -17.35 -13.61 12.26
N ALA A 247 -17.37 -14.33 11.14
CA ALA A 247 -16.99 -15.74 11.07
C ALA A 247 -15.97 -16.00 9.95
N VAL A 248 -15.01 -16.88 10.21
CA VAL A 248 -13.91 -17.15 9.27
C VAL A 248 -13.76 -18.65 9.02
N PRO A 249 -14.73 -19.27 8.31
CA PRO A 249 -14.60 -20.66 7.90
C PRO A 249 -13.32 -20.83 7.06
N HIS A 250 -12.59 -21.92 7.24
CA HIS A 250 -11.32 -22.10 6.56
C HIS A 250 -11.01 -23.56 6.28
N GLY A 251 -10.26 -23.81 5.20
CA GLY A 251 -9.92 -25.15 4.74
C GLY A 251 -8.52 -25.23 4.10
N LEU A 252 -8.09 -26.46 3.83
CA LEU A 252 -6.82 -26.74 3.17
C LEU A 252 -6.96 -26.71 1.64
N LEU A 253 -6.01 -26.06 0.99
CA LEU A 253 -5.79 -26.12 -0.45
C LEU A 253 -4.68 -27.14 -0.77
N ASP A 254 -4.58 -27.54 -2.03
CA ASP A 254 -3.49 -28.41 -2.50
C ASP A 254 -2.14 -27.71 -2.32
N ASP A 255 -1.09 -28.51 -2.09
CA ASP A 255 0.25 -27.98 -1.91
C ASP A 255 0.72 -27.24 -3.17
N GLY A 256 1.27 -26.04 -2.98
CA GLY A 256 1.70 -25.15 -4.07
C GLY A 256 0.64 -24.18 -4.58
N MET A 257 -0.61 -24.29 -4.12
CA MET A 257 -1.62 -23.26 -4.35
C MET A 257 -1.39 -22.05 -3.43
N PRO A 258 -1.51 -20.81 -3.96
CA PRO A 258 -1.51 -19.63 -3.13
C PRO A 258 -2.78 -19.58 -2.26
N MET A 259 -2.68 -18.93 -1.11
CA MET A 259 -3.84 -18.55 -0.30
C MET A 259 -4.94 -17.89 -1.15
N ALA A 260 -6.18 -18.30 -0.92
CA ALA A 260 -7.37 -17.79 -1.58
C ALA A 260 -8.42 -17.38 -0.54
N GLY A 261 -9.26 -16.40 -0.85
CA GLY A 261 -10.32 -15.98 0.06
C GLY A 261 -11.52 -15.37 -0.64
N VAL A 262 -12.69 -15.57 -0.06
CA VAL A 262 -13.94 -14.90 -0.49
C VAL A 262 -14.68 -14.36 0.71
N MET A 263 -15.37 -13.24 0.53
CA MET A 263 -16.10 -12.56 1.59
C MET A 263 -17.59 -12.50 1.26
N ALA A 264 -18.42 -12.67 2.28
CA ALA A 264 -19.86 -12.45 2.21
C ALA A 264 -20.30 -11.47 3.29
N LEU A 265 -21.11 -10.50 2.89
CA LEU A 265 -21.68 -9.47 3.75
C LEU A 265 -23.20 -9.61 3.78
N SER A 266 -23.74 -9.77 4.98
CA SER A 266 -25.16 -9.85 5.26
C SER A 266 -25.60 -8.67 6.13
N ARG A 267 -26.38 -7.75 5.54
CA ARG A 267 -26.88 -6.56 6.24
C ARG A 267 -27.84 -6.92 7.38
N GLU A 268 -28.68 -7.92 7.18
CA GLU A 268 -29.64 -8.40 8.19
C GLU A 268 -28.97 -9.29 9.26
N GLY A 269 -27.77 -9.79 8.96
CA GLY A 269 -27.07 -10.76 9.79
C GLY A 269 -27.57 -12.18 9.55
N LEU A 270 -26.68 -13.14 9.70
CA LEU A 270 -26.96 -14.56 9.62
C LEU A 270 -27.16 -15.10 11.03
N ASP A 271 -28.31 -15.72 11.27
CA ASP A 271 -28.73 -16.20 12.58
C ASP A 271 -28.17 -17.61 12.85
N PHE A 272 -26.90 -17.66 13.22
CA PHE A 272 -26.20 -18.90 13.60
C PHE A 272 -25.79 -18.86 15.07
N PRO A 273 -25.63 -20.02 15.74
CA PRO A 273 -25.04 -20.05 17.07
C PRO A 273 -23.62 -19.46 17.07
N THR A 274 -23.43 -18.36 17.81
CA THR A 274 -22.14 -17.67 17.97
C THR A 274 -21.74 -17.64 19.46
N PRO A 275 -20.43 -17.57 19.78
CA PRO A 275 -19.95 -17.49 21.16
C PRO A 275 -20.48 -16.27 21.94
N ASP A 276 -20.76 -15.17 21.24
CA ASP A 276 -21.25 -13.90 21.80
C ASP A 276 -22.77 -13.71 21.64
N GLY A 277 -23.47 -14.67 21.01
CA GLY A 277 -24.90 -14.62 20.74
C GLY A 277 -25.35 -13.54 19.76
N ARG A 278 -24.41 -12.91 19.03
CA ARG A 278 -24.70 -11.90 18.01
C ARG A 278 -24.80 -12.53 16.62
N PRO A 279 -25.64 -12.01 15.72
CA PRO A 279 -25.72 -12.50 14.34
C PRO A 279 -24.41 -12.24 13.58
N VAL A 280 -24.10 -13.10 12.61
CA VAL A 280 -22.90 -12.97 11.78
C VAL A 280 -23.21 -12.09 10.57
N HIS A 281 -22.59 -10.91 10.49
CA HIS A 281 -22.77 -9.98 9.38
C HIS A 281 -21.69 -10.13 8.30
N CYS A 282 -20.51 -10.62 8.66
CA CYS A 282 -19.40 -10.84 7.73
C CYS A 282 -18.88 -12.27 7.87
N MET A 283 -18.84 -13.00 6.75
CA MET A 283 -18.19 -14.29 6.65
C MET A 283 -17.04 -14.22 5.66
N VAL A 284 -15.85 -14.66 6.06
CA VAL A 284 -14.68 -14.74 5.17
C VAL A 284 -14.22 -16.18 5.06
N LEU A 285 -14.43 -16.82 3.91
CA LEU A 285 -13.88 -18.15 3.67
C LEU A 285 -12.42 -18.02 3.26
N LEU A 286 -11.53 -18.75 3.94
CA LEU A 286 -10.10 -18.80 3.62
C LEU A 286 -9.63 -20.21 3.22
N GLY A 287 -8.95 -20.31 2.08
CA GLY A 287 -8.23 -21.50 1.65
C GLY A 287 -6.72 -21.29 1.77
N THR A 288 -6.00 -22.22 2.38
CA THR A 288 -4.53 -22.13 2.53
C THR A 288 -3.86 -23.49 2.31
N SER A 289 -2.70 -23.50 1.67
CA SER A 289 -1.88 -24.73 1.56
C SER A 289 -1.14 -25.02 2.87
N ARG A 290 -0.67 -26.26 3.06
CA ARG A 290 0.02 -26.64 4.32
C ARG A 290 1.32 -25.86 4.55
N ALA A 291 1.97 -25.45 3.47
CA ALA A 291 3.20 -24.65 3.51
C ALA A 291 2.96 -23.21 4.02
N GLU A 292 1.73 -22.70 3.90
CA GLU A 292 1.38 -21.33 4.26
C GLU A 292 0.66 -21.23 5.63
N ARG A 293 0.88 -22.19 6.53
CA ARG A 293 0.20 -22.21 7.84
C ARG A 293 0.47 -20.98 8.70
N ASP A 294 1.71 -20.50 8.75
CA ASP A 294 2.03 -19.29 9.53
C ASP A 294 1.32 -18.07 8.94
N ARG A 295 1.26 -18.02 7.60
CA ARG A 295 0.51 -17.03 6.83
C ARG A 295 -0.97 -17.05 7.18
N HIS A 296 -1.56 -18.23 7.28
CA HIS A 296 -2.96 -18.44 7.67
C HIS A 296 -3.27 -17.80 9.03
N LEU A 297 -2.46 -18.06 10.05
CA LEU A 297 -2.66 -17.51 11.39
C LEU A 297 -2.54 -15.99 11.43
N LEU A 298 -1.59 -15.42 10.67
CA LEU A 298 -1.43 -13.97 10.54
C LEU A 298 -2.67 -13.31 9.93
N VAL A 299 -3.25 -13.92 8.88
CA VAL A 299 -4.47 -13.41 8.23
C VAL A 299 -5.69 -13.51 9.15
N LEU A 300 -5.85 -14.61 9.89
CA LEU A 300 -6.92 -14.74 10.89
C LEU A 300 -6.83 -13.65 11.97
N ALA A 301 -5.63 -13.41 12.49
CA ALA A 301 -5.41 -12.37 13.49
C ALA A 301 -5.66 -10.97 12.91
N SER A 302 -5.30 -10.75 11.64
CA SER A 302 -5.58 -9.52 10.89
C SER A 302 -7.09 -9.27 10.77
N LEU A 303 -7.85 -10.27 10.31
CA LEU A 303 -9.31 -10.22 10.19
C LEU A 303 -10.00 -9.94 11.53
N ALA A 304 -9.60 -10.65 12.58
CA ALA A 304 -10.18 -10.50 13.91
C ALA A 304 -9.96 -9.09 14.49
N ARG A 305 -8.77 -8.50 14.28
CA ARG A 305 -8.48 -7.14 14.74
C ARG A 305 -9.22 -6.08 13.92
N THR A 306 -9.12 -6.16 12.60
CA THR A 306 -9.68 -5.13 11.71
C THR A 306 -11.19 -5.20 11.64
N ILE A 307 -11.77 -6.37 11.36
CA ILE A 307 -13.23 -6.52 11.22
C ILE A 307 -13.88 -6.82 12.56
N GLY A 308 -13.24 -7.56 13.46
CA GLY A 308 -13.88 -8.05 14.69
C GLY A 308 -13.91 -7.05 15.85
N SER A 309 -13.07 -6.01 15.85
CA SER A 309 -12.87 -5.15 17.03
C SER A 309 -13.24 -3.67 16.84
N ASP A 310 -13.29 -3.14 15.62
CA ASP A 310 -13.67 -1.75 15.36
C ASP A 310 -15.17 -1.62 15.02
N ALA A 311 -15.95 -1.06 15.94
CA ALA A 311 -17.39 -0.90 15.77
C ALA A 311 -17.78 0.08 14.65
N ALA A 312 -17.00 1.15 14.44
CA ALA A 312 -17.30 2.13 13.39
C ALA A 312 -17.02 1.55 12.00
N PHE A 313 -15.93 0.79 11.87
CA PHE A 313 -15.62 0.07 10.64
C PHE A 313 -16.63 -1.06 10.37
N GLN A 314 -17.01 -1.83 11.40
CA GLN A 314 -18.06 -2.84 11.30
C GLN A 314 -19.37 -2.25 10.76
N ASP A 315 -19.84 -1.14 11.33
CA ASP A 315 -21.09 -0.50 10.89
C ASP A 315 -21.03 -0.09 9.40
N GLN A 316 -19.89 0.40 8.93
CA GLN A 316 -19.70 0.77 7.52
C GLN A 316 -19.64 -0.47 6.62
N LEU A 317 -18.78 -1.44 6.97
CA LEU A 317 -18.56 -2.65 6.17
C LEU A 317 -19.82 -3.50 6.08
N PHE A 318 -20.52 -3.72 7.19
CA PHE A 318 -21.73 -4.55 7.22
C PHE A 318 -22.90 -3.92 6.46
N ASN A 319 -22.89 -2.59 6.29
CA ASN A 319 -23.88 -1.85 5.50
C ASN A 319 -23.43 -1.52 4.07
N ALA A 320 -22.29 -2.06 3.62
CA ALA A 320 -21.80 -1.85 2.27
C ALA A 320 -22.86 -2.27 1.22
N THR A 321 -23.12 -1.37 0.29
CA THR A 321 -24.21 -1.47 -0.70
C THR A 321 -23.82 -2.24 -1.96
N SER A 322 -22.52 -2.43 -2.19
CA SER A 322 -21.95 -3.14 -3.34
C SER A 322 -20.61 -3.76 -2.99
N ALA A 323 -20.14 -4.68 -3.82
CA ALA A 323 -18.82 -5.27 -3.68
C ALA A 323 -17.71 -4.20 -3.79
N ALA A 324 -17.80 -3.28 -4.76
CA ALA A 324 -16.92 -2.12 -4.88
C ALA A 324 -16.85 -1.29 -3.58
N HIS A 325 -18.00 -0.95 -2.99
CA HIS A 325 -18.04 -0.16 -1.75
C HIS A 325 -17.37 -0.91 -0.58
N ALA A 326 -17.61 -2.22 -0.43
CA ALA A 326 -16.94 -3.02 0.59
C ALA A 326 -15.42 -3.11 0.36
N TYR A 327 -15.00 -3.27 -0.90
CA TYR A 327 -13.61 -3.33 -1.33
C TYR A 327 -12.87 -2.02 -1.07
N GLU A 328 -13.51 -0.87 -1.31
CA GLU A 328 -12.98 0.46 -0.97
C GLU A 328 -12.78 0.64 0.55
N LEU A 329 -13.75 0.21 1.36
CA LEU A 329 -13.66 0.30 2.82
C LEU A 329 -12.48 -0.54 3.36
N LEU A 330 -12.36 -1.78 2.90
CA LEU A 330 -11.26 -2.67 3.30
C LEU A 330 -9.89 -2.11 2.92
N HIS A 331 -9.77 -1.50 1.74
CA HIS A 331 -8.55 -0.81 1.34
C HIS A 331 -8.18 0.36 2.25
N GLY A 332 -9.15 1.18 2.66
CA GLY A 332 -8.89 2.37 3.45
C GLY A 332 -8.39 2.07 4.86
N GLU A 333 -8.99 1.06 5.50
CA GLU A 333 -8.69 0.68 6.89
C GLU A 333 -7.30 0.06 7.07
N GLU A 334 -6.83 -0.70 6.07
CA GLU A 334 -5.53 -1.39 6.16
C GLU A 334 -4.33 -0.46 6.13
N SER A 335 -4.54 0.80 5.78
CA SER A 335 -3.51 1.80 5.78
C SER A 335 -3.20 2.31 7.21
N GLU A 336 -4.15 2.30 8.16
CA GLU A 336 -4.06 3.14 9.37
C GLU A 336 -3.26 2.64 10.59
N GLY A 337 -2.81 1.36 10.69
CA GLY A 337 -2.48 0.87 12.05
C GLY A 337 -1.56 -0.32 12.23
N PHE A 338 -0.33 -0.33 11.70
CA PHE A 338 0.67 -1.25 12.24
C PHE A 338 2.09 -0.70 12.20
N ASN A 339 2.65 -0.44 13.38
CA ASN A 339 4.07 -0.20 13.58
C ASN A 339 4.60 -1.21 14.60
N TYR A 340 4.76 -2.47 14.17
CA TYR A 340 5.23 -3.55 15.03
C TYR A 340 6.59 -3.31 15.68
N PHE A 341 7.37 -2.35 15.17
CA PHE A 341 8.59 -1.91 15.83
C PHE A 341 8.34 -1.28 17.21
N LEU A 342 7.18 -0.67 17.43
CA LEU A 342 6.78 -0.08 18.70
C LEU A 342 6.05 -1.08 19.60
N ASP A 343 5.33 -2.04 18.99
CA ASP A 343 4.55 -3.03 19.74
C ASP A 343 5.43 -4.16 20.33
N ASP A 344 6.57 -4.47 19.70
CA ASP A 344 7.55 -5.46 20.20
C ASP A 344 8.59 -4.86 21.19
N ALA A 345 8.42 -3.60 21.62
CA ALA A 345 9.41 -2.88 22.44
C ALA A 345 9.16 -2.93 23.96
N ASP A 346 8.14 -3.66 24.42
CA ASP A 346 7.82 -3.90 25.84
C ASP A 346 8.09 -5.35 26.28
#